data_AF-A0A4R5BF04-F1
#
_entry.id   AF-A0A4R5BF04-F1
#
_cell.length_a   1.000
_cell.length_b   1.000
_cell.length_c   1.000
_cell.angle_alpha   90.00
_cell.angle_beta   90.00
_cell.angle_gamma   90.00
#
_symmetry.space_group_name_H-M   'P 1'
#
loop_
_entity.id
_entity.type
_entity.pdbx_description
1 polymer ?
#
loop_
_entity_poly.entity_id
_entity_poly.type
_entity_poly.pdbx_seq_one_letter_code
_entity_poly.pdbx_strand_id
1 'polypeptide(L)'
;MRKGIAISAAAAATVAMTSMAVAPASAAPLRGRGPHGVTIEIATVNGSGCPKDTAAVAVSDDKEAFTVTYSAYTAQAGGNVASTDWRKNCQINMKVHVPQGFTYAIASTDYRGFASLEPGASAVEKASYYFQGMQDTRSISHNLKGTYADNWQFSDVNDVAQLVYKPCGEERNFNINTELRVTKGTDATKTSFISMDSTDGSYKTTYHFAWKRCP
;
A
#
# COMPACT_ATOMS: atom_id res chain seq x y z
N MET A 1 30.33 -32.25 81.95
CA MET A 1 31.73 -31.83 81.67
C MET A 1 31.94 -31.83 80.17
N ARG A 2 32.83 -30.95 79.69
CA ARG A 2 32.99 -30.42 78.32
C ARG A 2 33.33 -31.45 77.21
N LYS A 3 33.20 -30.92 75.97
CA LYS A 3 33.76 -31.32 74.64
C LYS A 3 32.78 -32.17 73.82
N GLY A 4 32.23 -31.79 72.66
CA GLY A 4 32.60 -30.82 71.63
C GLY A 4 33.33 -31.53 70.47
N ILE A 5 32.70 -31.67 69.30
CA ILE A 5 33.28 -31.85 67.94
C ILE A 5 32.21 -31.46 66.90
N ALA A 6 32.65 -30.77 65.85
CA ALA A 6 31.90 -30.10 64.79
C ALA A 6 31.77 -30.94 63.49
N ILE A 7 31.36 -30.28 62.39
CA ILE A 7 31.46 -30.64 60.94
C ILE A 7 30.17 -31.31 60.39
N SER A 8 29.50 -30.87 59.32
CA SER A 8 29.62 -29.75 58.39
C SER A 8 28.29 -29.56 57.66
N ALA A 9 27.94 -28.31 57.36
CA ALA A 9 26.86 -27.95 56.46
C ALA A 9 27.29 -28.10 55.00
N ALA A 10 26.49 -28.76 54.17
CA ALA A 10 26.58 -28.70 52.72
C ALA A 10 25.42 -27.82 52.21
N ALA A 11 25.71 -26.55 51.93
CA ALA A 11 24.79 -25.67 51.22
C ALA A 11 24.99 -25.88 49.71
N ALA A 12 24.03 -26.48 49.04
CA ALA A 12 24.00 -26.55 47.58
C ALA A 12 23.58 -25.18 47.03
N ALA A 13 24.53 -24.43 46.47
CA ALA A 13 24.27 -23.21 45.72
C ALA A 13 23.83 -23.58 44.30
N THR A 14 22.54 -23.52 44.00
CA THR A 14 22.01 -23.60 42.64
C THR A 14 22.22 -22.26 41.93
N VAL A 15 23.11 -22.25 40.94
CA VAL A 15 23.35 -21.10 40.07
C VAL A 15 22.15 -20.95 39.13
N ALA A 16 21.34 -19.91 39.36
CA ALA A 16 20.28 -19.52 38.43
C ALA A 16 20.91 -18.87 37.19
N MET A 17 20.86 -19.54 36.05
CA MET A 17 21.23 -18.97 34.76
C MET A 17 20.17 -17.97 34.32
N THR A 18 20.46 -16.69 34.43
CA THR A 18 19.66 -15.60 33.84
C THR A 18 19.83 -15.63 32.32
N SER A 19 18.85 -16.18 31.62
CA SER A 19 18.73 -16.08 30.17
C SER A 19 18.49 -14.61 29.80
N MET A 20 19.50 -13.95 29.21
CA MET A 20 19.34 -12.63 28.60
C MET A 20 18.43 -12.79 27.37
N ALA A 21 17.22 -12.23 27.44
CA ALA A 21 16.36 -12.09 26.27
C ALA A 21 17.05 -11.16 25.26
N VAL A 22 17.46 -11.72 24.13
CA VAL A 22 17.99 -10.93 23.00
C VAL A 22 16.78 -10.24 22.36
N ALA A 23 16.66 -8.92 22.57
CA ALA A 23 15.65 -8.14 21.87
C ALA A 23 15.94 -8.19 20.35
N PRO A 24 14.95 -8.39 19.47
CA PRO A 24 15.17 -8.33 18.04
C PRO A 24 15.66 -6.91 17.69
N ALA A 25 16.84 -6.83 17.08
CA ALA A 25 17.36 -5.58 16.56
C ALA A 25 16.36 -5.02 15.53
N SER A 26 15.70 -3.92 15.90
CA SER A 26 14.85 -3.19 14.97
C SER A 26 15.76 -2.47 13.98
N ALA A 27 16.02 -3.10 12.83
CA ALA A 27 16.75 -2.47 11.74
C ALA A 27 16.00 -1.21 11.29
N ALA A 28 16.67 -0.06 11.40
CA ALA A 28 16.16 1.22 10.92
C ALA A 28 15.92 1.15 9.40
N PRO A 29 14.89 1.83 8.87
CA PRO A 29 14.71 1.96 7.43
C PRO A 29 15.96 2.59 6.81
N LEU A 30 16.42 2.02 5.70
CA LEU A 30 17.52 2.62 4.95
C LEU A 30 17.01 3.90 4.29
N ARG A 31 17.60 5.04 4.65
CA ARG A 31 17.59 6.24 3.80
C ARG A 31 18.69 6.09 2.75
N GLY A 32 18.46 5.25 1.74
CA GLY A 32 19.42 4.96 0.68
C GLY A 32 18.77 4.27 -0.51
N ARG A 33 19.47 4.33 -1.65
CA ARG A 33 19.03 3.79 -2.95
C ARG A 33 18.59 2.32 -2.82
N GLY A 34 17.48 1.97 -3.46
CA GLY A 34 16.93 0.61 -3.43
C GLY A 34 17.92 -0.45 -3.93
N PRO A 35 17.72 -1.73 -3.57
CA PRO A 35 18.61 -2.79 -4.02
C PRO A 35 18.51 -3.00 -5.54
N HIS A 36 19.61 -3.42 -6.16
CA HIS A 36 19.63 -3.73 -7.59
C HIS A 36 18.87 -5.03 -7.89
N GLY A 37 18.14 -5.06 -9.00
CA GLY A 37 17.46 -6.29 -9.44
C GLY A 37 16.03 -6.46 -8.90
N VAL A 38 15.38 -5.39 -8.43
CA VAL A 38 13.95 -5.42 -8.11
C VAL A 38 13.13 -5.53 -9.39
N THR A 39 12.22 -6.50 -9.44
CA THR A 39 11.29 -6.69 -10.56
C THR A 39 9.87 -6.87 -10.03
N ILE A 40 8.86 -6.50 -10.84
CA ILE A 40 7.45 -6.69 -10.49
C ILE A 40 6.78 -7.51 -11.60
N GLU A 41 6.07 -8.54 -11.19
CA GLU A 41 5.18 -9.33 -12.04
C GLU A 41 3.73 -9.10 -11.58
N ILE A 42 2.84 -8.78 -12.51
CA ILE A 42 1.41 -8.77 -12.25
C ILE A 42 0.92 -10.22 -12.25
N ALA A 43 0.45 -10.71 -11.11
CA ALA A 43 -0.10 -12.05 -11.00
C ALA A 43 -1.57 -12.07 -11.44
N THR A 44 -2.38 -11.12 -10.98
CA THR A 44 -3.77 -10.93 -11.44
C THR A 44 -4.19 -9.46 -11.40
N VAL A 45 -5.13 -9.11 -12.29
CA VAL A 45 -5.86 -7.83 -12.28
C VAL A 45 -7.34 -8.15 -12.35
N ASN A 46 -8.14 -7.54 -11.49
CA ASN A 46 -9.59 -7.74 -11.46
C ASN A 46 -10.30 -6.48 -10.98
N GLY A 47 -11.44 -6.17 -11.57
CA GLY A 47 -12.28 -5.04 -11.15
C GLY A 47 -12.90 -4.32 -12.34
N SER A 48 -14.03 -3.65 -12.08
CA SER A 48 -14.75 -2.92 -13.13
C SER A 48 -14.02 -1.67 -13.63
N GLY A 49 -13.02 -1.19 -12.88
CA GLY A 49 -12.17 -0.05 -13.21
C GLY A 49 -10.81 -0.43 -13.81
N CYS A 50 -10.52 -1.72 -13.95
CA CYS A 50 -9.37 -2.18 -14.70
C CYS A 50 -9.68 -3.54 -15.35
N PRO A 51 -10.48 -3.55 -16.42
CA PRO A 51 -10.64 -4.74 -17.25
C PRO A 51 -9.30 -5.32 -17.69
N LYS A 52 -9.33 -6.57 -18.16
CA LYS A 52 -8.14 -7.26 -18.64
C LYS A 52 -7.35 -6.36 -19.62
N ASP A 53 -6.03 -6.31 -19.44
CA ASP A 53 -5.08 -5.57 -20.28
C ASP A 53 -5.24 -4.03 -20.24
N THR A 54 -5.89 -3.48 -19.22
CA THR A 54 -6.07 -2.02 -19.03
C THR A 54 -5.32 -1.44 -17.83
N ALA A 55 -4.48 -2.23 -17.19
CA ALA A 55 -3.57 -1.77 -16.13
C ALA A 55 -2.17 -2.28 -16.42
N ALA A 56 -1.18 -1.40 -16.27
CA ALA A 56 0.23 -1.74 -16.44
C ALA A 56 1.04 -1.26 -15.24
N VAL A 57 2.13 -1.97 -14.95
CA VAL A 57 3.05 -1.67 -13.86
C VAL A 57 4.47 -1.53 -14.42
N ALA A 58 5.19 -0.51 -13.97
CA ALA A 58 6.59 -0.29 -14.32
C ALA A 58 7.39 0.12 -13.09
N VAL A 59 8.59 -0.42 -12.92
CA VAL A 59 9.51 -0.04 -11.83
C VAL A 59 10.39 1.12 -12.29
N SER A 60 10.61 2.11 -11.43
CA SER A 60 11.51 3.22 -11.72
C SER A 60 12.96 2.75 -11.93
N ASP A 61 13.76 3.52 -12.67
CA ASP A 61 15.16 3.16 -12.96
C ASP A 61 16.01 3.08 -11.69
N ASP A 62 15.80 4.00 -10.75
CA ASP A 62 16.45 4.04 -9.44
C ASP A 62 15.94 2.99 -8.44
N LYS A 63 14.87 2.26 -8.79
CA LYS A 63 14.22 1.24 -7.94
C LYS A 63 13.70 1.81 -6.62
N GLU A 64 13.43 3.10 -6.56
CA GLU A 64 12.82 3.76 -5.40
C GLU A 64 11.29 3.77 -5.46
N ALA A 65 10.71 3.54 -6.64
CA ALA A 65 9.27 3.50 -6.82
C ALA A 65 8.83 2.51 -7.91
N PHE A 66 7.53 2.28 -7.98
CA PHE A 66 6.89 1.74 -9.16
C PHE A 66 5.64 2.55 -9.50
N THR A 67 5.25 2.52 -10.76
CA THR A 67 4.09 3.24 -11.26
C THR A 67 3.03 2.27 -11.75
N VAL A 68 1.77 2.61 -11.51
CA VAL A 68 0.62 1.95 -12.11
C VAL A 68 -0.07 2.93 -13.03
N THR A 69 -0.31 2.50 -14.28
CA THR A 69 -1.08 3.26 -15.27
C THR A 69 -2.34 2.50 -15.63
N TYR A 70 -3.44 3.22 -15.82
CA TYR A 70 -4.74 2.68 -16.18
C TYR A 70 -5.19 3.24 -17.53
N SER A 71 -5.83 2.42 -18.36
CA SER A 71 -6.39 2.85 -19.65
C SER A 71 -7.92 2.71 -19.72
N ALA A 72 -8.58 2.39 -18.60
CA ALA A 72 -10.03 2.19 -18.53
C ALA A 72 -10.56 2.31 -17.09
N TYR A 73 -10.26 3.43 -16.42
CA TYR A 73 -10.61 3.61 -15.01
C TYR A 73 -11.37 4.92 -14.73
N THR A 74 -12.67 4.91 -15.02
CA THR A 74 -13.55 6.08 -14.83
C THR A 74 -14.86 5.69 -14.15
N ALA A 75 -15.19 6.35 -13.04
CA ALA A 75 -16.50 6.24 -12.38
C ALA A 75 -17.36 7.46 -12.72
N GLN A 76 -18.66 7.24 -12.94
CA GLN A 76 -19.58 8.26 -13.46
C GLN A 76 -20.97 8.16 -12.82
N ALA A 77 -21.65 9.29 -12.62
CA ALA A 77 -23.02 9.31 -12.12
C ALA A 77 -23.83 10.48 -12.70
N GLY A 78 -25.14 10.29 -12.86
CA GLY A 78 -26.06 11.26 -13.46
C GLY A 78 -26.11 11.21 -14.99
N GLY A 79 -27.08 11.90 -15.59
CA GLY A 79 -27.38 11.80 -17.01
C GLY A 79 -27.84 10.40 -17.41
N ASN A 80 -27.42 9.94 -18.59
CA ASN A 80 -27.78 8.64 -19.15
C ASN A 80 -26.77 7.52 -18.80
N VAL A 81 -25.95 7.74 -17.77
CA VAL A 81 -24.95 6.76 -17.30
C VAL A 81 -25.64 5.59 -16.60
N ALA A 82 -25.09 4.38 -16.75
CA ALA A 82 -25.63 3.19 -16.09
C ALA A 82 -25.56 3.31 -14.56
N SER A 83 -26.58 2.81 -13.86
CA SER A 83 -26.65 2.88 -12.39
C SER A 83 -25.56 2.09 -11.67
N THR A 84 -24.72 1.34 -12.38
CA THR A 84 -23.58 0.60 -11.83
C THR A 84 -22.24 1.32 -12.02
N ASP A 85 -22.18 2.39 -12.80
CA ASP A 85 -20.92 3.06 -13.15
C ASP A 85 -20.45 4.09 -12.11
N TRP A 86 -21.30 4.39 -11.12
CA TRP A 86 -20.97 5.34 -10.06
C TRP A 86 -19.84 4.87 -9.15
N ARG A 87 -19.50 3.57 -9.18
CA ARG A 87 -18.38 2.97 -8.44
C ARG A 87 -17.59 2.04 -9.35
N LYS A 88 -16.30 2.30 -9.47
CA LYS A 88 -15.33 1.42 -10.11
C LYS A 88 -14.24 1.06 -9.12
N ASN A 89 -13.72 -0.15 -9.20
CA ASN A 89 -12.56 -0.55 -8.40
C ASN A 89 -11.55 -1.29 -9.28
N CYS A 90 -10.31 -1.31 -8.81
CA CYS A 90 -9.25 -2.10 -9.40
C CYS A 90 -8.45 -2.81 -8.30
N GLN A 91 -8.47 -4.14 -8.36
CA GLN A 91 -7.66 -5.04 -7.54
C GLN A 91 -6.48 -5.54 -8.39
N ILE A 92 -5.26 -5.18 -7.99
CA ILE A 92 -4.03 -5.69 -8.59
C ILE A 92 -3.34 -6.56 -7.55
N ASN A 93 -3.04 -7.79 -7.93
CA ASN A 93 -2.20 -8.72 -7.18
C ASN A 93 -0.88 -8.85 -7.93
N MET A 94 0.22 -8.58 -7.24
CA MET A 94 1.55 -8.58 -7.84
C MET A 94 2.56 -9.32 -6.99
N LYS A 95 3.56 -9.88 -7.65
CA LYS A 95 4.77 -10.41 -7.04
C LYS A 95 5.86 -9.36 -7.19
N VAL A 96 6.34 -8.85 -6.07
CA VAL A 96 7.48 -7.93 -6.05
C VAL A 96 8.70 -8.73 -5.64
N HIS A 97 9.54 -9.03 -6.62
CA HIS A 97 10.78 -9.75 -6.39
C HIS A 97 11.82 -8.78 -5.87
N VAL A 98 12.31 -9.05 -4.66
CA VAL A 98 13.31 -8.24 -3.98
C VAL A 98 14.54 -9.10 -3.75
N PRO A 99 15.76 -8.57 -3.97
CA PRO A 99 17.00 -9.30 -3.72
C PRO A 99 17.12 -9.81 -2.28
N GLN A 100 17.89 -10.89 -2.13
CA GLN A 100 18.16 -11.47 -0.81
C GLN A 100 18.73 -10.42 0.16
N GLY A 101 18.30 -10.48 1.41
CA GLY A 101 18.73 -9.55 2.46
C GLY A 101 17.95 -8.23 2.50
N PHE A 102 16.91 -8.08 1.67
CA PHE A 102 16.04 -6.91 1.68
C PHE A 102 14.56 -7.26 1.79
N THR A 103 13.81 -6.31 2.34
CA THR A 103 12.35 -6.26 2.30
C THR A 103 11.90 -4.83 2.07
N TYR A 104 10.61 -4.65 1.81
CA TYR A 104 10.02 -3.37 1.49
C TYR A 104 8.69 -3.14 2.20
N ALA A 105 8.35 -1.87 2.33
CA ALA A 105 7.03 -1.34 2.60
C ALA A 105 6.70 -0.26 1.55
N ILE A 106 5.48 0.27 1.57
CA ILE A 106 5.12 1.47 0.80
C ILE A 106 5.24 2.68 1.72
N ALA A 107 6.16 3.58 1.39
CA ALA A 107 6.42 4.81 2.13
C ALA A 107 5.33 5.85 1.86
N SER A 108 5.04 6.08 0.59
CA SER A 108 4.08 7.04 0.13
C SER A 108 3.49 6.62 -1.22
N THR A 109 2.35 7.22 -1.56
CA THR A 109 1.70 7.01 -2.85
C THR A 109 1.20 8.34 -3.40
N ASP A 110 1.48 8.62 -4.67
CA ASP A 110 0.96 9.79 -5.37
C ASP A 110 -0.06 9.35 -6.43
N TYR A 111 -1.30 9.81 -6.30
CA TYR A 111 -2.38 9.56 -7.24
C TYR A 111 -2.63 10.80 -8.09
N ARG A 112 -2.98 10.59 -9.36
CA ARG A 112 -3.34 11.66 -10.28
C ARG A 112 -4.50 11.23 -11.15
N GLY A 113 -5.27 12.21 -11.58
CA GLY A 113 -6.34 12.00 -12.54
C GLY A 113 -7.07 13.29 -12.85
N PHE A 114 -8.24 13.13 -13.46
CA PHE A 114 -9.13 14.24 -13.80
C PHE A 114 -10.52 14.02 -13.21
N ALA A 115 -11.22 15.09 -12.87
CA ALA A 115 -12.62 15.01 -12.48
C ALA A 115 -13.41 16.18 -13.06
N SER A 116 -14.66 15.89 -13.42
CA SER A 116 -15.68 16.88 -13.78
C SER A 116 -16.92 16.62 -12.95
N LEU A 117 -17.21 17.50 -12.00
CA LEU A 117 -18.28 17.39 -11.03
C LEU A 117 -19.25 18.57 -11.21
N GLU A 118 -20.53 18.24 -11.32
CA GLU A 118 -21.61 19.22 -11.35
C GLU A 118 -21.90 19.77 -9.95
N PRO A 119 -22.62 20.90 -9.83
CA PRO A 119 -23.06 21.41 -8.54
C PRO A 119 -23.77 20.34 -7.69
N GLY A 120 -23.36 20.21 -6.44
CA GLY A 120 -23.88 19.21 -5.49
C GLY A 120 -23.32 17.79 -5.67
N ALA A 121 -22.46 17.54 -6.66
CA ALA A 121 -21.79 16.26 -6.83
C ALA A 121 -20.59 16.14 -5.89
N SER A 122 -20.12 14.90 -5.72
CA SER A 122 -18.86 14.59 -5.04
C SER A 122 -18.20 13.38 -5.68
N ALA A 123 -16.89 13.28 -5.53
CA ALA A 123 -16.12 12.12 -5.94
C ALA A 123 -15.17 11.68 -4.85
N VAL A 124 -14.85 10.39 -4.86
CA VAL A 124 -13.96 9.74 -3.91
C VAL A 124 -12.91 8.95 -4.66
N GLU A 125 -11.66 9.15 -4.31
CA GLU A 125 -10.58 8.21 -4.54
C GLU A 125 -10.33 7.48 -3.21
N LYS A 126 -10.22 6.17 -3.24
CA LYS A 126 -9.91 5.36 -2.07
C LYS A 126 -8.94 4.27 -2.47
N ALA A 127 -7.86 4.14 -1.70
CA ALA A 127 -6.90 3.08 -1.88
C ALA A 127 -6.74 2.25 -0.60
N SER A 128 -6.35 0.99 -0.78
CA SER A 128 -5.85 0.12 0.27
C SER A 128 -4.79 -0.81 -0.27
N TYR A 129 -3.76 -1.09 0.52
CA TYR A 129 -2.67 -1.97 0.14
C TYR A 129 -2.25 -2.85 1.30
N TYR A 130 -1.92 -4.11 0.99
CA TYR A 130 -1.62 -5.14 1.98
C TYR A 130 -0.81 -6.29 1.37
N PHE A 131 -0.11 -7.02 2.23
CA PHE A 131 0.55 -8.27 1.87
C PHE A 131 -0.39 -9.45 2.11
N GLN A 132 -0.38 -10.42 1.21
CA GLN A 132 -1.17 -11.63 1.35
C GLN A 132 -0.93 -12.32 2.70
N GLY A 133 -2.02 -12.68 3.40
CA GLY A 133 -1.94 -13.36 4.70
C GLY A 133 -1.71 -12.42 5.90
N MET A 134 -1.49 -11.13 5.68
CA MET A 134 -1.41 -10.14 6.76
C MET A 134 -2.79 -9.52 7.04
N GLN A 135 -3.07 -9.24 8.31
CA GLN A 135 -4.29 -8.54 8.73
C GLN A 135 -4.17 -7.02 8.59
N ASP A 136 -2.94 -6.51 8.61
CA ASP A 136 -2.66 -5.08 8.50
C ASP A 136 -3.00 -4.57 7.11
N THR A 137 -4.16 -3.94 6.99
CA THR A 137 -4.61 -3.26 5.77
C THR A 137 -4.84 -1.80 6.09
N ARG A 138 -4.02 -0.91 5.52
CA ARG A 138 -4.28 0.53 5.58
C ARG A 138 -5.20 0.91 4.42
N SER A 139 -6.21 1.72 4.71
CA SER A 139 -7.02 2.33 3.67
C SER A 139 -7.10 3.84 3.88
N ILE A 140 -6.94 4.58 2.78
CA ILE A 140 -6.96 6.04 2.76
C ILE A 140 -7.97 6.46 1.71
N SER A 141 -8.67 7.57 1.98
CA SER A 141 -9.73 8.07 1.11
C SER A 141 -9.65 9.57 0.99
N HIS A 142 -9.69 10.04 -0.24
CA HIS A 142 -9.68 11.45 -0.62
C HIS A 142 -11.01 11.82 -1.25
N ASN A 143 -11.49 13.03 -0.94
CA ASN A 143 -12.79 13.50 -1.39
C ASN A 143 -12.65 14.79 -2.20
N LEU A 144 -13.28 14.82 -3.37
CA LEU A 144 -13.55 16.02 -4.15
C LEU A 144 -15.03 16.38 -3.97
N LYS A 145 -15.33 17.65 -3.71
CA LYS A 145 -16.68 18.10 -3.41
C LYS A 145 -17.01 19.38 -4.17
N GLY A 146 -18.29 19.51 -4.55
CA GLY A 146 -18.79 20.69 -5.23
C GLY A 146 -18.38 20.69 -6.70
N THR A 147 -18.68 21.80 -7.37
CA THR A 147 -18.34 21.98 -8.79
C THR A 147 -16.83 21.89 -8.98
N TYR A 148 -16.40 21.02 -9.87
CA TYR A 148 -14.97 20.75 -10.11
C TYR A 148 -14.78 20.39 -11.59
N ALA A 149 -13.71 20.85 -12.21
CA ALA A 149 -13.42 20.55 -13.61
C ALA A 149 -11.91 20.75 -13.85
N ASP A 150 -11.09 19.86 -13.27
CA ASP A 150 -9.63 20.00 -13.32
C ASP A 150 -8.93 18.66 -13.08
N ASN A 151 -7.61 18.68 -13.19
CA ASN A 151 -6.73 17.63 -12.70
C ASN A 151 -6.69 17.65 -11.17
N TRP A 152 -6.80 16.48 -10.57
CA TRP A 152 -6.61 16.29 -9.13
C TRP A 152 -5.33 15.50 -8.87
N GLN A 153 -4.74 15.75 -7.70
CA GLN A 153 -3.60 15.02 -7.20
C GLN A 153 -3.74 14.82 -5.70
N PHE A 154 -3.51 13.60 -5.24
CA PHE A 154 -3.48 13.27 -3.83
C PHE A 154 -2.19 12.54 -3.50
N SER A 155 -1.66 12.79 -2.31
CA SER A 155 -0.45 12.13 -1.82
C SER A 155 -0.72 11.54 -0.45
N ASP A 156 -0.45 10.25 -0.32
CA ASP A 156 -0.48 9.51 0.94
C ASP A 156 0.94 9.38 1.45
N VAL A 157 1.17 9.72 2.72
CA VAL A 157 2.45 9.46 3.41
C VAL A 157 2.18 8.56 4.61
N ASN A 158 3.01 7.53 4.78
CA ASN A 158 3.00 6.67 5.94
C ASN A 158 4.14 7.09 6.86
N ASP A 159 3.85 7.34 8.13
CA ASP A 159 4.89 7.53 9.13
C ASP A 159 5.74 6.26 9.24
N VAL A 160 7.02 6.42 9.59
CA VAL A 160 7.96 5.29 9.69
C VAL A 160 7.44 4.18 10.61
N ALA A 161 6.78 4.54 11.71
CA ALA A 161 6.19 3.59 12.66
C ALA A 161 4.96 2.84 12.11
N GLN A 162 4.34 3.34 11.05
CA GLN A 162 3.15 2.79 10.40
C GLN A 162 3.47 1.98 9.14
N LEU A 163 4.75 1.88 8.76
CA LEU A 163 5.18 1.10 7.61
C LEU A 163 4.99 -0.39 7.88
N VAL A 164 4.06 -0.98 7.14
CA VAL A 164 3.87 -2.43 7.11
C VAL A 164 4.86 -3.01 6.10
N TYR A 165 5.85 -3.76 6.60
CA TYR A 165 6.84 -4.42 5.76
C TYR A 165 6.40 -5.82 5.38
N LYS A 166 6.75 -6.26 4.16
CA LYS A 166 6.67 -7.68 3.81
C LYS A 166 7.56 -8.48 4.79
N PRO A 167 7.10 -9.60 5.35
CA PRO A 167 7.96 -10.45 6.17
C PRO A 167 9.24 -10.86 5.43
N CYS A 168 10.35 -10.91 6.16
CA CYS A 168 11.65 -11.34 5.64
C CYS A 168 11.63 -12.86 5.38
N GLY A 169 12.24 -13.30 4.28
CA GLY A 169 12.32 -14.72 3.92
C GLY A 169 11.01 -15.35 3.45
N GLU A 170 9.93 -14.56 3.35
CA GLU A 170 8.63 -15.03 2.85
C GLU A 170 8.30 -14.41 1.50
N GLU A 171 7.83 -15.25 0.58
CA GLU A 171 7.17 -14.81 -0.64
C GLU A 171 5.70 -14.53 -0.33
N ARG A 172 5.29 -13.28 -0.55
CA ARG A 172 3.92 -12.80 -0.32
C ARG A 172 3.54 -11.87 -1.45
N ASN A 173 2.39 -12.14 -2.07
CA ASN A 173 1.88 -11.23 -3.09
C ASN A 173 1.48 -9.93 -2.42
N PHE A 174 1.81 -8.82 -3.07
CA PHE A 174 1.37 -7.51 -2.70
C PHE A 174 0.06 -7.20 -3.42
N ASN A 175 -0.91 -6.71 -2.65
CA ASN A 175 -2.24 -6.44 -3.15
C ASN A 175 -2.49 -4.94 -3.05
N ILE A 176 -3.01 -4.39 -4.14
CA ILE A 176 -3.49 -3.02 -4.23
C ILE A 176 -4.96 -3.10 -4.60
N ASN A 177 -5.81 -2.43 -3.83
CA ASN A 177 -7.19 -2.19 -4.20
C ASN A 177 -7.44 -0.69 -4.21
N THR A 178 -7.70 -0.13 -5.38
CA THR A 178 -8.15 1.25 -5.54
C THR A 178 -9.62 1.26 -5.89
N GLU A 179 -10.27 2.39 -5.63
CA GLU A 179 -11.69 2.59 -5.87
C GLU A 179 -11.98 4.05 -6.19
N LEU A 180 -12.75 4.25 -7.24
CA LEU A 180 -13.32 5.54 -7.62
C LEU A 180 -14.83 5.50 -7.39
N ARG A 181 -15.37 6.53 -6.74
CA ARG A 181 -16.82 6.74 -6.58
C ARG A 181 -17.22 8.13 -7.00
N VAL A 182 -18.43 8.26 -7.53
CA VAL A 182 -19.06 9.55 -7.80
C VAL A 182 -20.49 9.54 -7.30
N THR A 183 -20.90 10.62 -6.65
CA THR A 183 -22.31 10.91 -6.36
C THR A 183 -22.80 11.94 -7.37
N LYS A 184 -23.99 11.70 -7.94
CA LYS A 184 -24.62 12.65 -8.86
C LYS A 184 -24.83 14.02 -8.22
N GLY A 185 -24.81 15.06 -9.06
CA GLY A 185 -25.11 16.42 -8.64
C GLY A 185 -26.59 16.67 -8.35
N THR A 186 -26.92 17.92 -8.00
CA THR A 186 -28.30 18.37 -7.75
C THR A 186 -29.17 18.19 -8.99
N ASP A 187 -28.62 18.46 -10.18
CA ASP A 187 -29.25 18.13 -11.45
C ASP A 187 -28.84 16.70 -11.87
N ALA A 188 -29.75 15.75 -11.66
CA ALA A 188 -29.52 14.34 -11.98
C ALA A 188 -29.43 14.06 -13.49
N THR A 189 -29.81 15.02 -14.35
CA THR A 189 -29.74 14.87 -15.82
C THR A 189 -28.34 15.15 -16.37
N LYS A 190 -27.46 15.74 -15.56
CA LYS A 190 -26.07 16.00 -15.93
C LYS A 190 -25.14 14.93 -15.36
N THR A 191 -24.08 14.63 -16.11
CA THR A 191 -23.10 13.62 -15.74
C THR A 191 -21.92 14.24 -15.00
N SER A 192 -21.56 13.64 -13.87
CA SER A 192 -20.31 13.89 -13.15
C SER A 192 -19.43 12.65 -13.23
N PHE A 193 -18.10 12.85 -13.28
CA PHE A 193 -17.15 11.75 -13.33
C PHE A 193 -15.83 12.05 -12.61
N ILE A 194 -15.14 10.98 -12.21
CA ILE A 194 -13.75 10.98 -11.77
C ILE A 194 -13.01 9.87 -12.52
N SER A 195 -11.79 10.16 -12.93
CA SER A 195 -10.99 9.25 -13.74
C SER A 195 -9.54 9.23 -13.31
N MET A 196 -8.93 8.03 -13.35
CA MET A 196 -7.48 7.80 -13.32
C MET A 196 -6.99 7.21 -14.65
N ASP A 197 -7.84 7.22 -15.67
CA ASP A 197 -7.55 6.73 -17.01
C ASP A 197 -6.59 7.69 -17.74
N SER A 198 -5.52 7.15 -18.30
CA SER A 198 -4.54 7.89 -19.07
C SER A 198 -4.23 7.17 -20.38
N THR A 199 -4.71 7.75 -21.48
CA THR A 199 -4.45 7.27 -22.84
C THR A 199 -3.03 7.60 -23.32
N ASP A 200 -2.38 8.61 -22.74
CA ASP A 200 -1.04 9.07 -23.07
C ASP A 200 0.00 8.79 -21.96
N GLY A 201 -0.40 8.15 -20.85
CA GLY A 201 0.45 7.87 -19.69
C GLY A 201 0.76 9.07 -18.78
N SER A 202 0.12 10.22 -19.01
CA SER A 202 0.25 11.42 -18.18
C SER A 202 -0.28 11.25 -16.74
N TYR A 203 -1.31 10.41 -16.54
CA TYR A 203 -1.78 10.02 -15.20
C TYR A 203 -1.25 8.64 -14.83
N LYS A 204 -0.51 8.61 -13.73
CA LYS A 204 0.04 7.41 -13.13
C LYS A 204 0.01 7.53 -11.63
N THR A 205 -0.28 6.42 -10.98
CA THR A 205 -0.11 6.30 -9.54
C THR A 205 1.31 5.88 -9.25
N THR A 206 2.04 6.64 -8.45
CA THR A 206 3.43 6.34 -8.09
C THR A 206 3.48 5.83 -6.66
N TYR A 207 3.99 4.62 -6.45
CA TYR A 207 4.16 3.99 -5.14
C TYR A 207 5.63 3.99 -4.78
N HIS A 208 6.00 4.67 -3.70
CA HIS A 208 7.37 4.81 -3.26
C HIS A 208 7.72 3.72 -2.25
N PHE A 209 8.83 3.03 -2.48
CA PHE A 209 9.31 1.99 -1.59
C PHE A 209 9.96 2.59 -0.34
N ALA A 210 9.74 1.94 0.80
CA ALA A 210 10.61 2.03 1.97
C ALA A 210 11.41 0.73 2.09
N TRP A 211 12.73 0.82 1.96
CA TRP A 211 13.62 -0.34 2.01
C TRP A 211 14.12 -0.63 3.43
N LYS A 212 14.16 -1.92 3.78
CA LYS A 212 14.72 -2.42 5.04
C LYS A 212 15.55 -3.66 4.80
N ARG A 213 16.68 -3.80 5.51
CA ARG A 213 17.49 -5.02 5.47
C ARG A 213 16.86 -6.12 6.32
N CYS A 214 16.92 -7.33 5.82
CA CYS A 214 16.60 -8.53 6.58
C CYS A 214 17.83 -9.01 7.35
N PRO A 215 17.66 -9.58 8.55
CA PRO A 215 18.72 -10.29 9.27
C PRO A 215 19.28 -11.47 8.49
#